data_AF-A0A535UW51-F1
#
_entry.id   AF-A0A535UW51-F1
#
_cell.length_a   1.000
_cell.length_b   1.000
_cell.length_c   1.000
_cell.angle_alpha   90.00
_cell.angle_beta   90.00
_cell.angle_gamma   90.00
#
_symmetry.space_group_name_H-M   'P 1'
#
loop_
_entity.id
_entity.type
_entity.pdbx_description
1 polymer ?
#
loop_
_entity_poly.entity_id
_entity_poly.type
_entity_poly.pdbx_seq_one_letter_code
_entity_poly.pdbx_strand_id
1 'polypeptide(L)'
;MSRVYLAARYGRREEVLARAIELAGDGHTVTSRWLLGEQQWDAATLAAATALEERGETPPEAARFAIEDWADLRSAEVVILFAEPPGCITGTRGGRHVEFGMAYALGKRCLVVGGRENVFHLLPGVEHHPTWERARRRLRGEGTPAGTGAGLEAAGV
;
A
#
# COMPACT_ATOMS: atom_id res chain seq x y z
N MET A 1 -0.55 -9.22 -17.36
CA MET A 1 0.65 -9.14 -16.50
C MET A 1 0.84 -7.69 -16.11
N SER A 2 1.12 -7.39 -14.85
CA SER A 2 1.24 -6.01 -14.36
C SER A 2 2.28 -5.91 -13.25
N ARG A 3 2.86 -4.72 -13.08
CA ARG A 3 3.71 -4.41 -11.92
C ARG A 3 2.86 -3.88 -10.77
N VAL A 4 2.95 -4.54 -9.62
CA VAL A 4 2.06 -4.31 -8.47
C VAL A 4 2.87 -3.90 -7.25
N TYR A 5 2.53 -2.76 -6.66
CA TYR A 5 3.03 -2.35 -5.35
C TYR A 5 1.97 -2.68 -4.27
N LEU A 6 2.42 -3.33 -3.20
CA LEU A 6 1.61 -3.71 -2.05
C LEU A 6 1.93 -2.79 -0.87
N ALA A 7 0.94 -2.01 -0.46
CA ALA A 7 1.01 -1.08 0.65
C ALA A 7 0.27 -1.67 1.86
N ALA A 8 0.93 -1.79 3.00
CA ALA A 8 0.33 -2.29 4.24
C ALA A 8 1.14 -1.83 5.46
N ARG A 9 0.60 -2.07 6.66
CA ARG A 9 1.40 -1.92 7.87
C ARG A 9 2.50 -2.98 7.90
N TYR A 10 3.70 -2.60 8.35
CA TYR A 10 4.85 -3.52 8.43
C TYR A 10 4.53 -4.80 9.25
N GLY A 11 3.72 -4.69 10.31
CA GLY A 11 3.29 -5.85 11.11
C GLY A 11 2.43 -6.88 10.36
N ARG A 12 1.97 -6.58 9.13
CA ARG A 12 1.25 -7.50 8.23
C ARG A 12 2.16 -8.06 7.12
N ARG A 13 3.48 -7.86 7.21
CA ARG A 13 4.45 -8.30 6.19
C ARG A 13 4.25 -9.74 5.76
N GLU A 14 4.12 -10.67 6.71
CA GLU A 14 3.99 -12.11 6.41
C GLU A 14 2.71 -12.41 5.62
N GLU A 15 1.59 -11.81 6.03
CA GLU A 15 0.32 -11.91 5.31
C GLU A 15 0.47 -11.40 3.88
N VAL A 16 1.05 -10.21 3.71
CA VAL A 16 1.18 -9.54 2.41
C VAL A 16 2.22 -10.24 1.52
N LEU A 17 3.26 -10.84 2.10
CA LEU A 17 4.22 -11.67 1.36
C LEU A 17 3.54 -12.91 0.77
N ALA A 18 2.62 -13.55 1.50
CA ALA A 18 1.82 -14.64 0.94
C ALA A 18 0.99 -14.18 -0.26
N ARG A 19 0.41 -12.97 -0.19
CA ARG A 19 -0.31 -12.36 -1.32
C ARG A 19 0.61 -12.03 -2.50
N ALA A 20 1.84 -11.63 -2.23
CA ALA A 20 2.85 -11.38 -3.27
C ALA A 20 3.19 -12.66 -4.05
N ILE A 21 3.33 -13.79 -3.35
CA ILE A 21 3.55 -15.11 -3.97
C ILE A 21 2.36 -15.50 -4.85
N GLU A 22 1.14 -15.29 -4.36
CA GLU A 22 -0.08 -15.53 -5.13
C GLU A 22 -0.16 -14.69 -6.41
N LEU A 23 0.23 -13.41 -6.35
CA LEU A 23 0.31 -12.53 -7.52
C LEU A 23 1.39 -12.97 -8.51
N ALA A 24 2.55 -13.40 -8.01
CA ALA A 24 3.60 -13.95 -8.84
C ALA A 24 3.14 -15.22 -9.58
N GLY A 25 2.39 -16.10 -8.89
CA GLY A 25 1.77 -17.28 -9.50
C GLY A 25 0.73 -16.95 -10.59
N ASP A 26 0.17 -15.75 -10.56
CA ASP A 26 -0.75 -15.23 -11.59
C ASP A 26 -0.02 -14.48 -12.72
N GLY A 27 1.32 -14.42 -12.69
CA GLY A 27 2.14 -13.75 -13.69
C GLY A 27 2.28 -12.23 -13.49
N HIS A 28 1.94 -11.70 -12.32
CA HIS A 28 2.24 -10.31 -11.96
C HIS A 28 3.64 -10.19 -11.34
N THR A 29 4.24 -9.01 -11.44
CA THR A 29 5.51 -8.70 -10.78
C THR A 29 5.23 -7.81 -9.58
N VAL A 30 5.64 -8.23 -8.38
CA VAL A 30 5.51 -7.42 -7.16
C VAL A 30 6.75 -6.55 -7.00
N THR A 31 6.57 -5.24 -6.85
CA THR A 31 7.68 -4.29 -6.76
C THR A 31 8.11 -3.98 -5.33
N SER A 32 7.25 -4.25 -4.34
CA SER A 32 7.47 -3.92 -2.92
C SER A 32 8.62 -4.69 -2.27
N ARG A 33 9.84 -4.13 -2.29
CA ARG A 33 11.01 -4.81 -1.71
C ARG A 33 10.97 -4.91 -0.18
N TRP A 34 10.20 -4.05 0.49
CA TRP A 34 10.03 -4.09 1.95
C TRP A 34 9.54 -5.46 2.46
N LEU A 35 8.85 -6.23 1.60
CA LEU A 35 8.42 -7.60 1.88
C LEU A 35 9.57 -8.60 2.03
N LEU A 36 10.77 -8.29 1.53
CA LEU A 36 11.95 -9.15 1.68
C LEU A 36 12.53 -9.11 3.10
N GLY A 37 12.14 -8.13 3.92
CA GLY A 37 12.57 -8.03 5.33
C GLY A 37 13.90 -7.28 5.52
N GLU A 38 14.49 -6.78 4.43
CA GLU A 38 15.73 -5.98 4.46
C GLU A 38 15.51 -4.52 4.93
N GLN A 39 14.26 -4.16 5.24
CA GLN A 39 13.84 -2.86 5.74
C GLN A 39 13.19 -2.95 7.14
N GLN A 40 13.76 -3.78 8.01
CA GLN A 40 13.27 -3.96 9.38
C GLN A 40 13.95 -2.99 10.35
N TRP A 41 13.14 -2.29 11.14
CA TRP A 41 13.60 -1.65 12.36
C TRP A 41 13.56 -2.70 13.47
N ASP A 42 14.70 -3.31 13.81
CA ASP A 42 14.78 -4.11 15.04
C ASP A 42 14.79 -3.19 16.28
N ALA A 43 14.74 -3.77 17.48
CA ALA A 43 14.66 -2.98 18.71
C ALA A 43 15.86 -2.03 18.89
N ALA A 44 17.06 -2.45 18.46
CA ALA A 44 18.27 -1.65 18.57
C ALA A 44 18.30 -0.51 17.54
N THR A 45 17.94 -0.81 16.30
CA THR A 45 17.87 0.14 15.18
C THR A 45 16.76 1.15 15.40
N LEU A 46 15.62 0.72 15.97
CA LEU A 46 14.53 1.61 16.37
C LEU A 46 15.00 2.56 17.47
N ALA A 47 15.66 2.06 18.52
CA ALA A 47 16.17 2.91 19.59
C ALA A 47 17.23 3.90 19.07
N ALA A 48 18.11 3.47 18.17
CA ALA A 48 19.10 4.32 17.53
C ALA A 48 18.45 5.41 16.66
N ALA A 49 17.43 5.06 15.87
CA ALA A 49 16.66 6.04 15.09
C ALA A 49 15.93 7.04 15.97
N THR A 50 15.23 6.57 17.01
CA THR A 50 14.56 7.47 17.95
C THR A 50 15.55 8.45 18.58
N ALA A 51 16.72 7.97 19.00
CA ALA A 51 17.74 8.84 19.58
C ALA A 51 18.30 9.87 18.58
N LEU A 52 18.41 9.52 17.30
CA LEU A 52 18.78 10.46 16.23
C LEU A 52 17.67 11.50 16.03
N GLU A 53 16.41 11.07 15.92
CA GLU A 53 15.25 11.96 15.75
C GLU A 53 15.09 12.93 16.93
N GLU A 54 15.30 12.48 18.16
CA GLU A 54 15.29 13.33 19.37
C GLU A 54 16.36 14.42 19.34
N ARG A 55 17.47 14.20 18.62
CA ARG A 55 18.52 15.20 18.38
C ARG A 55 18.24 16.06 17.13
N GLY A 56 17.11 15.85 16.45
CA GLY A 56 16.76 16.51 15.19
C GLY A 56 17.51 15.97 13.99
N GLU A 57 18.17 14.81 14.12
CA GLU A 57 18.91 14.15 13.05
C GLU A 57 18.01 13.13 12.33
N THR A 58 18.20 12.96 11.02
CA THR A 58 17.47 11.95 10.24
C THR A 58 18.24 10.63 10.25
N PRO A 59 17.64 9.51 10.66
CA PRO A 59 18.26 8.19 10.50
C PRO A 59 18.58 7.92 9.02
N PRO A 60 19.83 7.64 8.63
CA PRO A 60 20.19 7.38 7.23
C PRO A 60 19.36 6.27 6.57
N GLU A 61 18.99 5.25 7.35
CA GLU A 61 18.13 4.14 6.93
C GLU A 61 16.72 4.62 6.59
N ALA A 62 16.17 5.61 7.30
CA ALA A 62 14.83 6.15 7.02
C ALA A 62 14.79 6.84 5.66
N ALA A 63 15.82 7.61 5.32
CA ALA A 63 15.95 8.25 4.00
C ALA A 63 16.09 7.18 2.88
N ARG A 64 16.90 6.15 3.11
CA ARG A 64 17.05 5.04 2.16
C ARG A 64 15.72 4.32 1.92
N PHE A 65 15.00 3.95 2.98
CA PHE A 65 13.70 3.27 2.88
C PHE A 65 12.70 4.11 2.09
N ALA A 66 12.60 5.41 2.39
CA ALA A 66 11.72 6.31 1.66
C ALA A 66 12.06 6.37 0.15
N ILE A 67 13.36 6.43 -0.21
CA ILE A 67 13.80 6.45 -1.62
C ILE A 67 13.48 5.12 -2.32
N GLU A 68 13.70 4.00 -1.63
CA GLU A 68 13.41 2.66 -2.15
C GLU A 68 11.91 2.44 -2.36
N ASP A 69 11.08 2.75 -1.37
CA ASP A 69 9.62 2.63 -1.46
C ASP A 69 9.07 3.54 -2.55
N TRP A 70 9.60 4.76 -2.67
CA TRP A 70 9.28 5.66 -3.78
C TRP A 70 9.63 5.07 -5.14
N ALA A 71 10.83 4.49 -5.30
CA ALA A 71 11.25 3.89 -6.55
C ALA A 71 10.36 2.69 -6.93
N ASP A 72 10.07 1.82 -5.97
CA ASP A 72 9.23 0.63 -6.15
C ASP A 72 7.79 1.02 -6.50
N LEU A 73 7.22 2.00 -5.78
CA LEU A 73 5.89 2.55 -6.06
C LEU A 73 5.81 3.21 -7.43
N ARG A 74 6.79 4.04 -7.78
CA ARG A 74 6.82 4.73 -9.08
C ARG A 74 6.87 3.73 -10.23
N SER A 75 7.57 2.61 -10.06
CA SER A 75 7.68 1.55 -11.06
C SER A 75 6.40 0.71 -11.24
N ALA A 76 5.48 0.73 -10.28
CA ALA A 76 4.25 -0.06 -10.36
C ALA A 76 3.18 0.58 -11.28
N GLU A 77 2.32 -0.25 -11.86
CA GLU A 77 1.11 0.16 -12.59
C GLU A 77 -0.13 0.12 -11.71
N VAL A 78 -0.12 -0.81 -10.74
CA VAL A 78 -1.21 -1.05 -9.80
C VAL A 78 -0.69 -0.91 -8.39
N VAL A 79 -1.44 -0.23 -7.53
CA VAL A 79 -1.17 -0.14 -6.10
C VAL A 79 -2.32 -0.75 -5.33
N ILE A 80 -2.00 -1.68 -4.43
CA ILE A 80 -2.98 -2.36 -3.58
C ILE A 80 -2.68 -2.00 -2.13
N LEU A 81 -3.59 -1.28 -1.50
CA LEU A 81 -3.54 -0.99 -0.06
C LEU A 81 -4.34 -2.05 0.70
N PHE A 82 -3.69 -2.72 1.65
CA PHE A 82 -4.34 -3.59 2.62
C PHE A 82 -4.75 -2.75 3.83
N ALA A 83 -6.04 -2.43 3.91
CA ALA A 83 -6.59 -1.58 4.95
C ALA A 83 -6.63 -2.33 6.29
N GLU A 84 -6.44 -1.60 7.39
CA GLU A 84 -6.67 -2.15 8.72
C GLU A 84 -8.18 -2.38 8.96
N PRO A 85 -8.56 -3.35 9.82
CA PRO A 85 -9.96 -3.54 10.21
C PRO A 85 -10.54 -2.28 10.87
N PRO A 86 -11.87 -2.02 10.72
CA PRO A 86 -12.53 -0.93 11.43
C PRO A 86 -12.27 -0.98 12.95
N GLY A 87 -11.96 0.17 13.55
CA GLY A 87 -11.66 0.28 14.98
C GLY A 87 -10.21 -0.04 15.38
N CYS A 88 -9.38 -0.49 14.44
CA CYS A 88 -7.94 -0.64 14.66
C CYS A 88 -7.25 0.73 14.62
N ILE A 89 -7.16 1.42 15.75
CA ILE A 89 -6.39 2.68 15.86
C ILE A 89 -4.90 2.32 16.01
N THR A 90 -4.19 2.26 14.89
CA THR A 90 -2.72 2.10 14.91
C THR A 90 -2.06 3.49 14.85
N GLY A 91 -1.58 3.97 16.00
CA GLY A 91 -1.30 5.39 16.22
C GLY A 91 0.01 5.96 15.67
N THR A 92 0.84 5.23 14.93
CA THR A 92 2.25 5.70 14.76
C THR A 92 2.88 5.61 13.38
N ARG A 93 2.33 4.91 12.38
CA ARG A 93 2.99 4.79 11.05
C ARG A 93 1.99 4.84 9.91
N GLY A 94 1.78 6.04 9.35
CA GLY A 94 0.83 6.32 8.26
C GLY A 94 1.40 6.16 6.84
N GLY A 95 2.62 5.65 6.67
CA GLY A 95 3.36 5.62 5.39
C GLY A 95 2.54 5.07 4.20
N ARG A 96 1.88 3.92 4.37
CA ARG A 96 1.01 3.34 3.32
C ARG A 96 -0.08 4.30 2.80
N HIS A 97 -0.56 5.25 3.61
CA HIS A 97 -1.56 6.24 3.19
C HIS A 97 -0.91 7.32 2.32
N VAL A 98 0.32 7.71 2.64
CA VAL A 98 1.13 8.62 1.81
C VAL A 98 1.45 7.96 0.48
N GLU A 99 1.91 6.72 0.49
CA GLU A 99 2.13 5.90 -0.69
C GLU A 99 0.88 5.82 -1.56
N PHE A 100 -0.26 5.47 -0.97
CA PHE A 100 -1.54 5.39 -1.70
C PHE A 100 -1.95 6.73 -2.31
N GLY A 101 -1.79 7.84 -1.58
CA GLY A 101 -2.04 9.19 -2.08
C GLY A 101 -1.14 9.55 -3.27
N MET A 102 0.16 9.24 -3.18
CA MET A 102 1.11 9.44 -4.29
C MET A 102 0.73 8.59 -5.51
N ALA A 103 0.34 7.33 -5.30
CA ALA A 103 -0.10 6.45 -6.37
C ALA A 103 -1.32 6.99 -7.10
N TYR A 104 -2.30 7.50 -6.36
CA TYR A 104 -3.51 8.12 -6.90
C TYR A 104 -3.15 9.36 -7.73
N ALA A 105 -2.33 10.27 -7.19
CA ALA A 105 -1.89 11.48 -7.89
C ALA A 105 -1.09 11.17 -9.17
N LEU A 106 -0.35 10.06 -9.20
CA LEU A 106 0.37 9.58 -10.37
C LEU A 106 -0.52 8.85 -11.41
N GLY A 107 -1.84 8.79 -11.19
CA GLY A 107 -2.78 8.14 -12.11
C GLY A 107 -2.64 6.60 -12.14
N LYS A 108 -2.05 6.00 -11.11
CA LYS A 108 -1.93 4.54 -11.01
C LYS A 108 -3.29 3.93 -10.69
N ARG A 109 -3.49 2.67 -11.09
CA ARG A 109 -4.68 1.92 -10.71
C ARG A 109 -4.65 1.61 -9.21
N CYS A 110 -5.55 2.18 -8.44
CA CYS A 110 -5.55 2.09 -6.99
C CYS A 110 -6.64 1.16 -6.47
N LEU A 111 -6.25 0.11 -5.73
CA LEU A 111 -7.15 -0.87 -5.12
C LEU A 111 -7.01 -0.80 -3.59
N VAL A 112 -8.13 -0.91 -2.89
CA VAL A 112 -8.19 -1.07 -1.43
C VAL A 112 -8.78 -2.44 -1.10
N VAL A 113 -8.07 -3.20 -0.28
CA VAL A 113 -8.48 -4.52 0.22
C VAL A 113 -8.84 -4.42 1.70
N GLY A 114 -10.05 -4.85 2.04
CA GLY A 114 -10.57 -4.84 3.40
C GLY A 114 -11.54 -3.69 3.67
N GLY A 115 -11.38 -3.02 4.81
CA GLY A 115 -12.24 -1.92 5.23
C GLY A 115 -11.85 -0.55 4.64
N ARG A 116 -12.71 0.45 4.86
CA ARG A 116 -12.41 1.84 4.51
C ARG A 116 -11.76 2.54 5.71
N GLU A 117 -10.45 2.48 5.76
CA GLU A 117 -9.68 3.06 6.85
C GLU A 117 -9.49 4.59 6.73
N ASN A 118 -9.40 5.12 5.52
CA ASN A 118 -9.14 6.54 5.25
C ASN A 118 -10.17 7.10 4.26
N VAL A 119 -10.58 8.37 4.43
CA VAL A 119 -11.53 9.06 3.55
C VAL A 119 -11.08 9.13 2.09
N PHE A 120 -9.78 9.18 1.82
CA PHE A 120 -9.23 9.18 0.46
C PHE A 120 -9.44 7.86 -0.30
N HIS A 121 -9.85 6.78 0.39
CA HIS A 121 -10.28 5.54 -0.26
C HIS A 121 -11.62 5.69 -1.00
N LEU A 122 -12.31 6.83 -0.86
CA LEU A 122 -13.55 7.16 -1.54
C LEU A 122 -13.36 7.98 -2.83
N LEU A 123 -12.11 8.33 -3.17
CA LEU A 123 -11.84 9.12 -4.36
C LEU A 123 -12.31 8.41 -5.65
N PRO A 124 -12.78 9.14 -6.66
CA PRO A 124 -13.17 8.57 -7.95
C PRO A 124 -12.04 7.73 -8.56
N GLY A 125 -12.38 6.53 -9.05
CA GLY A 125 -11.42 5.60 -9.64
C GLY A 125 -10.72 4.65 -8.66
N VAL A 126 -10.88 4.83 -7.35
CA VAL A 126 -10.40 3.85 -6.36
C VAL A 126 -11.30 2.62 -6.35
N GLU A 127 -10.73 1.44 -6.58
CA GLU A 127 -11.43 0.16 -6.56
C GLU A 127 -11.44 -0.45 -5.15
N HIS A 128 -12.62 -0.66 -4.57
CA HIS A 128 -12.76 -1.22 -3.23
C HIS A 128 -13.16 -2.70 -3.25
N HIS A 129 -12.37 -3.53 -2.59
CA HIS A 129 -12.57 -4.96 -2.48
C HIS A 129 -12.63 -5.40 -1.00
N PRO A 130 -13.75 -5.98 -0.53
CA PRO A 130 -13.89 -6.41 0.86
C PRO A 130 -12.94 -7.56 1.23
N THR A 131 -12.48 -8.34 0.25
CA THR A 131 -11.55 -9.45 0.47
C THR A 131 -10.46 -9.47 -0.60
N TRP A 132 -9.34 -10.11 -0.26
CA TRP A 132 -8.22 -10.31 -1.15
C TRP A 132 -8.62 -11.11 -2.40
N GLU A 133 -9.39 -12.17 -2.25
CA GLU A 133 -9.79 -13.05 -3.36
C GLU A 133 -10.58 -12.28 -4.42
N ARG A 134 -11.40 -11.31 -3.99
CA ARG A 134 -12.13 -10.45 -4.91
C ARG A 134 -11.21 -9.49 -5.66
N ALA A 135 -10.22 -8.91 -4.99
CA ALA A 135 -9.22 -8.07 -5.63
C ALA A 135 -8.37 -8.87 -6.63
N ARG A 136 -7.92 -10.07 -6.25
CA ARG A 136 -7.14 -10.97 -7.09
C ARG A 136 -7.90 -11.39 -8.35
N ARG A 137 -9.17 -11.81 -8.24
CA ARG A 137 -10.03 -12.08 -9.41
C ARG A 137 -10.12 -10.87 -10.34
N ARG A 138 -10.31 -9.69 -9.77
CA ARG A 138 -10.40 -8.44 -10.54
C ARG A 138 -9.10 -8.12 -11.30
N LEU A 139 -7.92 -8.47 -10.76
CA LEU A 139 -6.63 -8.33 -11.45
C LEU A 139 -6.45 -9.32 -12.60
N ARG A 140 -7.03 -10.53 -12.48
CA ARG A 140 -7.10 -11.51 -13.57
C ARG A 140 -8.08 -11.15 -14.68
N GLY A 141 -8.85 -10.07 -14.51
CA GLY A 141 -9.92 -9.69 -15.43
C GLY A 141 -11.24 -10.45 -15.21
N GLU A 142 -11.37 -11.16 -14.09
CA GLU A 142 -12.56 -11.94 -13.75
C GLU A 142 -13.56 -11.13 -12.92
N GLY A 143 -14.86 -11.25 -13.24
CA GLY A 143 -15.97 -10.71 -12.48
C GLY A 143 -16.43 -9.30 -12.88
N THR A 144 -17.66 -8.94 -12.47
CA THR A 144 -18.24 -7.60 -12.69
C THR A 144 -17.42 -6.54 -11.95
N PRO A 145 -17.14 -5.36 -12.56
CA PRO A 145 -16.47 -4.27 -11.86
C PRO A 145 -17.15 -4.02 -10.51
N ALA A 146 -16.35 -3.88 -9.45
CA ALA A 146 -16.91 -3.44 -8.17
C ALA A 146 -17.62 -2.11 -8.43
N GLY A 147 -18.92 -2.05 -8.12
CA GLY A 147 -19.74 -0.88 -8.39
C GLY A 147 -18.98 0.38 -7.99
N THR A 148 -18.65 1.19 -8.99
CA THR A 148 -18.27 2.57 -8.78
C THR A 148 -19.36 3.16 -7.89
N GLY A 149 -18.96 3.73 -6.75
CA GLY A 149 -19.91 4.42 -5.89
C GLY A 149 -20.77 5.32 -6.76
N ALA A 150 -22.08 5.07 -6.74
CA ALA A 150 -23.03 5.82 -7.53
C ALA A 150 -22.85 7.32 -7.24
N GLY A 151 -22.64 8.10 -8.30
CA GLY A 151 -22.91 9.53 -8.36
C GLY A 151 -22.00 10.44 -7.54
N LEU A 152 -20.86 10.80 -8.12
CA LEU A 152 -20.27 12.15 -7.98
C LEU A 152 -19.64 12.52 -9.34
N GLU A 153 -20.45 12.52 -10.40
CA GLU A 153 -20.24 13.51 -11.45
C GLU A 153 -20.69 14.85 -10.87
N ALA A 154 -19.91 15.91 -11.12
CA ALA A 154 -20.01 17.26 -10.56
C ALA A 154 -19.36 17.49 -9.17
N ALA A 155 -18.04 17.48 -9.14
CA ALA A 155 -17.32 18.51 -8.39
C ALA A 155 -16.02 18.80 -9.15
N GLY A 156 -16.07 19.82 -10.01
CA GLY A 156 -14.85 20.41 -10.56
C GLY A 156 -14.02 21.00 -9.42
N VAL A 157 -12.80 20.51 -9.30
CA VAL A 157 -11.65 21.20 -8.71
C VAL A 157 -10.49 20.99 -9.67
#